data_AF-A0A6J1I3Z3-F1
#
_entry.id   AF-A0A6J1I3Z3-F1
#
_cell.length_a   1.000
_cell.length_b   1.000
_cell.length_c   1.000
_cell.angle_alpha   90.00
_cell.angle_beta   90.00
_cell.angle_gamma   90.00
#
_symmetry.space_group_name_H-M   'P 1'
#
loop_
_entity.id
_entity.type
_entity.pdbx_description
1 polymer ?
#
loop_
_entity_poly.entity_id
_entity_poly.type
_entity_poly.pdbx_seq_one_letter_code
_entity_poly.pdbx_strand_id
1 'polypeptide(L)'
;MKKLRTYYMHLRNPPNMERRWIFPLAIGSMVSLFLLFLSMVTSPGGTPLFPFYKSVAVSGSFFVESKLHPVPISSLPPPPRFAYLISGSIREGNMLKRTLEALYHPINRYVLHLDLESPPEERLDLQSYVQTHPIFQKFGNVQVIAKANLVTYRGPTMVANTLHAAAILLREGGDWDWFINLSASDYPLVTQDDLLHTFSQLRRDLNFIDHTSNIGWKESQRAKPVIIDPGLYMSKKADVFWITQRRSVPTAFKLFTGSAWMALSRPFIDYCIWGWENLPRVALMYYANFISSPEGYFHTVICNAQQFQNTTVNSDLHFISWDNPPKQHPHHLNLNDLQKMIDSNAPFARKFVGEDPVLDEIDKQLLNKHPNMVVSGGWCIGSHENGTDPCSITGSINVLKPGPGAKRLETLINSLLSEENFEARQCK
;
A
#
# COMPACT_ATOMS: atom_id res chain seq x y z
N MET A 1 -59.16 -36.27 -9.02
CA MET A 1 -60.44 -35.52 -9.06
C MET A 1 -61.08 -35.59 -7.69
N LYS A 2 -61.50 -34.43 -7.11
CA LYS A 2 -61.98 -34.19 -5.72
C LYS A 2 -60.84 -34.22 -4.69
N LYS A 3 -60.47 -33.17 -3.97
CA LYS A 3 -61.10 -31.88 -3.69
C LYS A 3 -59.99 -30.86 -3.37
N LEU A 4 -59.71 -29.98 -4.32
CA LEU A 4 -58.97 -28.73 -4.17
C LEU A 4 -59.90 -27.64 -3.59
N ARG A 5 -60.74 -28.02 -2.60
CA ARG A 5 -61.91 -27.25 -2.15
C ARG A 5 -61.85 -26.85 -0.68
N THR A 6 -60.66 -26.90 -0.08
CA THR A 6 -60.42 -26.48 1.31
C THR A 6 -59.65 -25.15 1.40
N TYR A 7 -59.46 -24.46 0.27
CA TYR A 7 -58.66 -23.23 0.21
C TYR A 7 -59.48 -21.93 0.15
N TYR A 8 -60.82 -22.00 0.13
CA TYR A 8 -61.68 -20.81 -0.10
C TYR A 8 -62.92 -20.69 0.81
N MET A 9 -62.87 -21.17 2.06
CA MET A 9 -64.00 -21.00 3.01
C MET A 9 -63.67 -20.29 4.33
N HIS A 10 -62.49 -19.69 4.46
CA HIS A 10 -62.20 -18.75 5.56
C HIS A 10 -61.95 -17.34 5.04
N LEU A 11 -63.02 -16.75 4.51
CA LEU A 11 -63.09 -15.32 4.24
C LEU A 11 -64.46 -14.83 4.74
N ARG A 12 -64.56 -14.59 6.05
CA ARG A 12 -65.50 -13.64 6.67
C ARG A 12 -65.33 -13.62 8.18
N ASN A 13 -64.47 -12.72 8.64
CA ASN A 13 -64.71 -11.81 9.77
C ASN A 13 -63.45 -10.93 9.87
N PRO A 14 -63.50 -9.64 9.49
CA PRO A 14 -62.39 -8.75 9.80
C PRO A 14 -62.34 -8.57 11.33
N PRO A 15 -61.19 -8.80 11.98
CA PRO A 15 -61.04 -8.38 13.36
C PRO A 15 -61.07 -6.85 13.37
N ASN A 16 -61.85 -6.28 14.27
CA ASN A 16 -61.81 -4.86 14.58
C ASN A 16 -60.40 -4.56 15.10
N MET A 17 -59.50 -4.14 14.20
CA MET A 17 -58.11 -3.87 14.51
C MET A 17 -58.11 -2.61 15.35
N GLU A 18 -58.05 -2.77 16.67
CA GLU A 18 -57.99 -1.66 17.61
C GLU A 18 -56.84 -0.73 17.18
N ARG A 19 -57.18 0.53 16.86
CA ARG A 19 -56.27 1.60 16.41
C ARG A 19 -55.25 2.05 17.48
N ARG A 20 -54.86 1.18 18.42
CA ARG A 20 -53.97 1.50 19.54
C ARG A 20 -52.56 1.91 19.10
N TRP A 21 -52.13 1.50 17.90
CA TRP A 21 -50.81 1.86 17.34
C TRP A 21 -50.79 3.14 16.52
N ILE A 22 -51.96 3.68 16.13
CA ILE A 22 -52.02 4.88 15.29
C ILE A 22 -51.59 6.12 16.08
N PHE A 23 -52.01 6.22 17.34
CA PHE A 23 -51.64 7.36 18.20
C PHE A 23 -50.13 7.40 18.53
N PRO A 24 -49.49 6.30 18.96
CA PRO A 24 -48.03 6.27 19.16
C PRO A 24 -47.25 6.60 17.88
N LEU A 25 -47.69 6.09 16.74
CA LEU A 25 -47.01 6.32 15.46
C LEU A 25 -47.17 7.78 14.99
N ALA A 26 -48.36 8.36 15.17
CA ALA A 26 -48.63 9.77 14.86
C ALA A 26 -47.83 10.71 15.77
N ILE A 27 -47.78 10.42 17.08
CA ILE A 27 -46.97 11.20 18.04
C ILE A 27 -45.48 11.09 17.71
N GLY A 28 -44.98 9.89 17.44
CA GLY A 28 -43.59 9.68 17.04
C GLY A 28 -43.22 10.43 15.75
N SER A 29 -44.12 10.41 14.76
CA SER A 29 -43.95 11.16 13.51
C SER A 29 -43.95 12.67 13.73
N MET A 30 -44.87 13.20 14.54
CA MET A 30 -44.92 14.63 14.87
C MET A 30 -43.68 15.10 15.62
N VAL A 31 -43.18 14.31 16.59
CA VAL A 31 -41.95 14.61 17.32
C VAL A 31 -40.74 14.61 16.38
N SER A 32 -40.64 13.64 15.48
CA SER A 32 -39.55 13.59 14.50
C SER A 32 -39.57 14.77 13.53
N LEU A 33 -40.75 15.18 13.06
CA LEU A 33 -40.91 16.37 12.20
C LEU A 33 -40.59 17.67 12.94
N PHE A 34 -40.97 17.77 14.21
CA PHE A 34 -40.64 18.92 15.05
C PHE A 34 -39.13 19.03 15.31
N LEU A 35 -38.45 17.91 15.56
CA LEU A 35 -36.99 17.88 15.72
C LEU A 35 -36.26 18.26 14.42
N LEU A 36 -36.73 17.81 13.27
CA LEU A 36 -36.21 18.22 11.96
C LEU A 36 -36.42 19.73 11.72
N PHE A 37 -37.60 20.26 12.05
CA PHE A 37 -37.88 21.69 11.95
C PHE A 37 -36.97 22.52 12.85
N LEU A 38 -36.79 22.12 14.12
CA LEU A 38 -35.84 22.75 15.04
C LEU A 38 -34.42 22.74 14.46
N SER A 39 -33.96 21.61 13.90
CA SER A 39 -32.61 21.52 13.29
C SER A 39 -32.40 22.50 12.12
N MET A 40 -33.46 22.80 11.36
CA MET A 40 -33.41 23.80 10.29
C MET A 40 -33.45 25.24 10.82
N VAL A 41 -34.15 25.50 11.92
CA VAL A 41 -34.31 26.84 12.50
C VAL A 41 -33.13 27.23 13.39
N THR A 42 -32.44 26.27 14.02
CA THR A 42 -31.33 26.54 14.95
C THR A 42 -29.94 26.50 14.31
N SER A 43 -29.82 26.28 12.99
CA SER A 43 -28.53 26.36 12.31
C SER A 43 -28.17 27.83 12.03
N PRO A 44 -27.15 28.41 12.69
CA PRO A 44 -26.64 29.73 12.34
C PRO A 44 -25.70 29.58 11.14
N GLY A 45 -26.29 29.51 9.94
CA GLY A 45 -25.55 29.36 8.69
C GLY A 45 -26.40 28.71 7.61
N GLY A 46 -27.28 29.49 6.99
CA GLY A 46 -28.14 29.02 5.92
C GLY A 46 -27.38 28.69 4.64
N THR A 47 -27.42 27.43 4.22
CA THR A 47 -27.21 27.02 2.83
C THR A 47 -28.37 26.10 2.41
N PRO A 48 -29.16 26.44 1.38
CA PRO A 48 -30.25 25.58 0.92
C PRO A 48 -29.70 24.42 0.07
N LEU A 49 -30.15 23.21 0.39
CA LEU A 49 -29.82 21.93 -0.25
C LEU A 49 -30.52 21.74 -1.61
N PHE A 50 -30.39 22.64 -2.59
CA PHE A 50 -30.68 22.34 -4.02
C PHE A 50 -29.95 23.33 -4.95
N PRO A 51 -29.25 22.87 -6.01
CA PRO A 51 -28.49 23.77 -6.88
C PRO A 51 -29.41 24.36 -7.96
N PHE A 52 -29.96 25.55 -7.71
CA PHE A 52 -30.48 26.39 -8.79
C PHE A 52 -29.45 27.47 -9.11
N TYR A 53 -28.84 27.37 -10.29
CA TYR A 53 -28.05 28.44 -10.89
C TYR A 53 -28.90 29.71 -11.00
N LYS A 54 -28.57 30.72 -10.20
CA LYS A 54 -28.91 32.12 -10.47
C LYS A 54 -27.64 32.95 -10.31
N SER A 55 -27.17 33.45 -11.45
CA SER A 55 -26.16 34.48 -11.57
C SER A 55 -26.67 35.77 -10.91
N VAL A 56 -26.00 36.21 -9.85
CA VAL A 56 -26.13 37.57 -9.32
C VAL A 56 -24.77 38.23 -9.46
N ALA A 57 -24.70 39.21 -10.36
CA ALA A 57 -23.59 40.12 -10.49
C ALA A 57 -23.47 40.97 -9.22
N VAL A 58 -22.35 40.85 -8.52
CA VAL A 58 -21.96 41.80 -7.48
C VAL A 58 -20.73 42.54 -7.98
N SER A 59 -20.98 43.78 -8.38
CA SER A 59 -19.97 44.80 -8.66
C SER A 59 -19.38 45.28 -7.34
N GLY A 60 -18.06 45.20 -7.20
CA GLY A 60 -17.35 45.59 -5.99
C GLY A 60 -15.91 45.11 -5.96
N SER A 61 -15.11 45.51 -6.95
CA SER A 61 -13.70 45.14 -7.05
C SER A 61 -12.85 45.95 -6.07
N PHE A 62 -12.55 45.37 -4.90
CA PHE A 62 -11.33 45.71 -4.16
C PHE A 62 -10.24 44.72 -4.59
N PHE A 63 -9.47 45.13 -5.59
CA PHE A 63 -8.45 44.32 -6.28
C PHE A 63 -7.32 43.92 -5.30
N VAL A 64 -7.23 42.62 -4.96
CA VAL A 64 -6.13 42.01 -4.18
C VAL A 64 -4.95 41.60 -5.09
N GLU A 65 -5.13 41.70 -6.41
CA GLU A 65 -4.18 41.26 -7.44
C GLU A 65 -2.77 41.86 -7.34
N SER A 66 -2.61 43.07 -6.77
CA SER A 66 -1.30 43.74 -6.69
C SER A 66 -0.33 43.14 -5.67
N LYS A 67 -0.75 42.13 -4.89
CA LYS A 67 0.11 41.35 -3.98
C LYS A 67 0.23 39.88 -4.36
N LEU A 68 -0.38 39.44 -5.46
CA LEU A 68 -0.25 38.09 -5.96
C LEU A 68 0.95 38.04 -6.92
N HIS A 69 2.10 37.60 -6.41
CA HIS A 69 3.15 37.12 -7.29
C HIS A 69 2.66 35.82 -7.94
N PRO A 70 2.62 35.71 -9.29
CA PRO A 70 2.36 34.45 -9.94
C PRO A 70 3.44 33.46 -9.48
N VAL A 71 3.04 32.39 -8.78
CA VAL A 71 3.94 31.25 -8.58
C VAL A 71 4.28 30.76 -9.99
N PRO A 72 5.56 30.69 -10.38
CA PRO A 72 5.92 30.15 -11.69
C PRO A 72 5.30 28.77 -11.80
N ILE A 73 4.43 28.59 -12.78
CA ILE A 73 3.84 27.30 -13.10
C ILE A 73 5.00 26.45 -13.60
N SER A 74 5.52 25.59 -12.73
CA SER A 74 6.40 24.51 -13.15
C SER A 74 5.67 23.75 -14.25
N SER A 75 6.23 23.73 -15.45
CA SER A 75 5.68 23.00 -16.61
C SER A 75 5.72 21.48 -16.41
N LEU A 76 6.44 21.01 -15.40
CA LEU A 76 6.50 19.61 -15.01
C LEU A 76 5.38 19.29 -13.99
N PRO A 77 4.69 18.14 -14.14
CA PRO A 77 3.73 17.69 -13.14
C PRO A 77 4.41 17.60 -11.77
N PRO A 78 3.67 17.81 -10.67
CA PRO A 78 4.24 17.67 -9.34
C PRO A 78 4.87 16.28 -9.16
N PRO A 79 5.94 16.17 -8.35
CA PRO A 79 6.55 14.87 -8.06
C PRO A 79 5.50 13.85 -7.64
N PRO A 80 5.68 12.57 -8.02
CA PRO A 80 4.79 11.53 -7.56
C PRO A 80 4.94 11.33 -6.05
N ARG A 81 4.06 10.50 -5.50
CA ARG A 81 4.00 10.20 -4.08
C ARG A 81 3.95 8.70 -3.88
N PHE A 82 4.90 8.18 -3.12
CA PHE A 82 4.93 6.77 -2.76
C PHE A 82 4.23 6.54 -1.42
N ALA A 83 3.54 5.42 -1.33
CA ALA A 83 2.93 4.92 -0.13
C ALA A 83 3.60 3.60 0.25
N TYR A 84 4.38 3.61 1.33
CA TYR A 84 5.17 2.47 1.76
C TYR A 84 4.46 1.67 2.85
N LEU A 85 4.42 0.35 2.70
CA LEU A 85 4.32 -0.57 3.82
C LEU A 85 5.72 -1.05 4.17
N ILE A 86 6.17 -0.84 5.40
CA ILE A 86 7.42 -1.41 5.92
C ILE A 86 7.06 -2.36 7.07
N SER A 87 7.28 -3.65 6.87
CA SER A 87 6.90 -4.69 7.83
C SER A 87 8.10 -5.40 8.45
N GLY A 88 8.03 -5.74 9.73
CA GLY A 88 9.04 -6.51 10.43
C GLY A 88 8.44 -7.51 11.41
N SER A 89 9.31 -8.36 11.94
CA SER A 89 9.03 -9.37 12.95
C SER A 89 9.93 -9.14 14.18
N ILE A 90 9.88 -10.09 15.11
CA ILE A 90 10.72 -10.12 16.32
C ILE A 90 12.18 -9.71 16.06
N ARG A 91 12.69 -8.75 16.86
CA ARG A 91 14.05 -8.19 16.81
C ARG A 91 14.40 -7.41 15.53
N GLU A 92 13.41 -7.09 14.69
CA GLU A 92 13.63 -6.28 13.48
C GLU A 92 13.22 -4.81 13.66
N GLY A 93 12.79 -4.37 14.85
CA GLY A 93 12.33 -3.01 15.11
C GLY A 93 13.36 -1.92 14.78
N ASN A 94 14.63 -2.11 15.16
CA ASN A 94 15.70 -1.17 14.82
C ASN A 94 16.00 -1.11 13.32
N MET A 95 15.96 -2.27 12.65
CA MET A 95 16.12 -2.33 11.20
C MET A 95 14.96 -1.61 10.49
N LEU A 96 13.73 -1.76 10.99
CA LEU A 96 12.56 -1.07 10.47
C LEU A 96 12.70 0.45 10.61
N LYS A 97 13.20 0.95 11.76
CA LYS A 97 13.52 2.37 11.97
C LYS A 97 14.58 2.87 10.98
N ARG A 98 15.68 2.13 10.83
CA ARG A 98 16.77 2.46 9.90
C ARG A 98 16.27 2.54 8.45
N THR A 99 15.50 1.55 8.00
CA THR A 99 14.90 1.53 6.66
C THR A 99 13.93 2.71 6.47
N LEU A 100 13.11 3.04 7.48
CA LEU A 100 12.24 4.23 7.41
C LEU A 100 13.06 5.52 7.22
N GLU A 101 14.12 5.73 8.01
CA GLU A 101 14.97 6.91 7.87
C GLU A 101 15.62 7.01 6.48
N ALA A 102 16.05 5.87 5.92
CA ALA A 102 16.63 5.80 4.58
C ALA A 102 15.60 6.11 3.47
N LEU A 103 14.34 5.77 3.69
CA LEU A 103 13.24 5.98 2.74
C LEU A 103 12.47 7.27 2.96
N TYR A 104 12.76 8.05 3.99
CA TYR A 104 11.88 9.14 4.40
C TYR A 104 11.95 10.33 3.44
N HIS A 105 10.78 10.79 3.01
CA HIS A 105 10.57 12.04 2.28
C HIS A 105 9.18 12.58 2.66
N PRO A 106 9.03 13.90 2.90
CA PRO A 106 7.78 14.49 3.40
C PRO A 106 6.59 14.38 2.43
N ILE A 107 6.85 14.19 1.14
CA ILE A 107 5.78 14.01 0.12
C ILE A 107 5.13 12.63 0.18
N ASN A 108 5.84 11.62 0.69
CA ASN A 108 5.42 10.22 0.70
C ASN A 108 4.55 9.90 1.92
N ARG A 109 4.03 8.66 1.98
CA ARG A 109 3.22 8.11 3.07
C ARG A 109 3.81 6.80 3.54
N TYR A 110 3.76 6.55 4.84
CA TYR A 110 4.39 5.39 5.45
C TYR A 110 3.43 4.71 6.44
N VAL A 111 3.27 3.40 6.29
CA VAL A 111 2.64 2.52 7.27
C VAL A 111 3.67 1.50 7.73
N LEU A 112 3.91 1.47 9.03
CA LEU A 112 4.83 0.55 9.68
C LEU A 112 4.05 -0.56 10.38
N HIS A 113 4.54 -1.78 10.31
CA HIS A 113 3.94 -2.92 11.00
C HIS A 113 5.00 -3.84 11.59
N LEU A 114 4.97 -4.02 12.91
CA LEU A 114 5.63 -5.13 13.59
C LEU A 114 4.58 -6.18 13.92
N ASP A 115 4.82 -7.42 13.51
CA ASP A 115 3.85 -8.51 13.71
C ASP A 115 3.69 -8.90 15.19
N LEU A 116 2.69 -9.74 15.47
CA LEU A 116 2.34 -10.14 16.84
C LEU A 116 3.39 -11.06 17.48
N GLU A 117 4.34 -11.60 16.71
CA GLU A 117 5.50 -12.32 17.28
C GLU A 117 6.48 -11.37 17.96
N SER A 118 6.49 -10.10 17.54
CA SER A 118 7.29 -9.04 18.16
C SER A 118 6.75 -8.72 19.57
N PRO A 119 7.60 -8.68 20.61
CA PRO A 119 7.20 -8.35 21.97
C PRO A 119 6.46 -7.00 22.06
N PRO A 120 5.50 -6.84 23.00
CA PRO A 120 4.82 -5.57 23.20
C PRO A 120 5.77 -4.38 23.39
N GLU A 121 6.89 -4.58 24.07
CA GLU A 121 7.89 -3.55 24.33
C GLU A 121 8.53 -3.04 23.04
N GLU A 122 8.87 -3.94 22.11
CA GLU A 122 9.45 -3.60 20.81
C GLU A 122 8.44 -2.83 19.93
N ARG A 123 7.16 -3.22 19.98
CA ARG A 123 6.09 -2.53 19.24
C ARG A 123 5.80 -1.15 19.81
N LEU A 124 5.81 -1.01 21.14
CA LEU A 124 5.65 0.29 21.82
C LEU A 124 6.84 1.21 21.57
N ASP A 125 8.06 0.68 21.55
CA ASP A 125 9.27 1.42 21.20
C ASP A 125 9.19 1.99 19.77
N LEU A 126 8.75 1.20 18.78
CA LEU A 126 8.53 1.70 17.42
C LEU A 126 7.47 2.81 17.39
N GLN A 127 6.36 2.64 18.10
CA GLN A 127 5.31 3.65 18.17
C GLN A 127 5.79 4.95 18.82
N SER A 128 6.51 4.85 19.95
CA SER A 128 7.10 5.98 20.65
C SER A 128 8.09 6.71 19.75
N TYR A 129 8.99 5.98 19.08
CA TYR A 129 9.96 6.56 18.17
C TYR A 129 9.27 7.41 17.08
N VAL A 130 8.23 6.90 16.42
CA VAL A 130 7.49 7.66 15.40
C VAL A 130 6.82 8.91 15.98
N GLN A 131 6.26 8.83 17.19
CA GLN A 131 5.56 9.95 17.83
C GLN A 131 6.52 11.05 18.31
N THR A 132 7.74 10.68 18.71
CA THR A 132 8.72 11.63 19.27
C THR A 132 9.75 12.11 18.25
N HIS A 133 9.89 11.45 17.09
CA HIS A 133 10.85 11.87 16.07
C HIS A 133 10.45 13.24 15.49
N PRO A 134 11.30 14.28 15.58
CA PRO A 134 10.91 15.66 15.24
C PRO A 134 10.36 15.81 13.82
N ILE A 135 10.99 15.12 12.86
CA ILE A 135 10.59 15.19 11.45
C ILE A 135 9.25 14.48 11.23
N PHE A 136 9.05 13.29 11.80
CA PHE A 136 7.83 12.51 11.58
C PHE A 136 6.63 13.16 12.26
N GLN A 137 6.83 13.74 13.45
CA GLN A 137 5.84 14.54 14.14
C GLN A 137 5.47 15.80 13.35
N LYS A 138 6.45 16.49 12.77
CA LYS A 138 6.23 17.72 12.01
C LYS A 138 5.38 17.50 10.74
N PHE A 139 5.61 16.41 10.02
CA PHE A 139 4.91 16.14 8.76
C PHE A 139 3.70 15.21 8.90
N GLY A 140 3.63 14.40 9.95
CA GLY A 140 2.46 13.56 10.27
C GLY A 140 2.15 12.49 9.21
N ASN A 141 3.13 12.09 8.40
CA ASN A 141 2.96 11.18 7.25
C ASN A 141 3.45 9.74 7.52
N VAL A 142 3.72 9.40 8.78
CA VAL A 142 4.14 8.06 9.23
C VAL A 142 3.15 7.53 10.25
N GLN A 143 2.61 6.34 10.01
CA GLN A 143 1.64 5.66 10.88
C GLN A 143 2.13 4.27 11.26
N VAL A 144 1.88 3.85 12.50
CA VAL A 144 2.18 2.49 12.98
C VAL A 144 0.87 1.73 13.16
N ILE A 145 0.78 0.51 12.64
CA ILE A 145 -0.35 -0.38 12.89
C ILE A 145 -0.26 -0.87 14.34
N ALA A 146 -1.09 -0.28 15.22
CA ALA A 146 -1.09 -0.62 16.65
C ALA A 146 -1.60 -2.04 16.93
N LYS A 147 -2.62 -2.48 16.19
CA LYS A 147 -3.18 -3.82 16.31
C LYS A 147 -2.40 -4.80 15.43
N ALA A 148 -1.32 -5.31 15.99
CA ALA A 148 -0.48 -6.33 15.34
C ALA A 148 -1.24 -7.64 15.12
N ASN A 149 -0.96 -8.31 14.00
CA ASN A 149 -1.47 -9.64 13.67
C ASN A 149 -0.29 -10.61 13.49
N LEU A 150 -0.53 -11.92 13.55
CA LEU A 150 0.49 -12.89 13.16
C LEU A 150 0.62 -12.90 11.63
N VAL A 151 1.86 -12.87 11.13
CA VAL A 151 2.15 -12.85 9.69
C VAL A 151 3.02 -14.04 9.30
N THR A 152 2.45 -14.96 8.53
CA THR A 152 3.13 -16.15 8.02
C THR A 152 3.52 -15.91 6.56
N TYR A 153 4.82 -15.91 6.24
CA TYR A 153 5.34 -15.66 4.88
C TYR A 153 4.74 -16.60 3.82
N ARG A 154 4.60 -17.90 4.18
CA ARG A 154 4.04 -18.92 3.30
C ARG A 154 2.51 -18.95 3.29
N GLY A 155 1.86 -18.13 4.10
CA GLY A 155 0.42 -18.14 4.30
C GLY A 155 -0.28 -16.88 3.80
N PRO A 156 -1.62 -16.88 3.81
CA PRO A 156 -2.47 -15.76 3.43
C PRO A 156 -2.40 -14.56 4.39
N THR A 157 -1.95 -14.75 5.63
CA THR A 157 -1.89 -13.66 6.61
C THR A 157 -0.97 -12.50 6.17
N MET A 158 0.08 -12.79 5.40
CA MET A 158 0.91 -11.73 4.79
C MET A 158 0.16 -10.95 3.71
N VAL A 159 -0.68 -11.61 2.88
CA VAL A 159 -1.56 -10.93 1.92
C VAL A 159 -2.55 -10.03 2.64
N ALA A 160 -3.17 -10.54 3.71
CA ALA A 160 -4.11 -9.77 4.52
C ALA A 160 -3.43 -8.53 5.16
N ASN A 161 -2.20 -8.67 5.65
CA ASN A 161 -1.42 -7.55 6.17
C ASN A 161 -1.13 -6.49 5.10
N THR A 162 -0.70 -6.90 3.91
CA THR A 162 -0.45 -5.97 2.79
C THR A 162 -1.72 -5.23 2.38
N LEU A 163 -2.85 -5.93 2.26
CA LEU A 163 -4.15 -5.32 1.96
C LEU A 163 -4.63 -4.38 3.08
N HIS A 164 -4.38 -4.71 4.34
CA HIS A 164 -4.75 -3.86 5.47
C HIS A 164 -3.96 -2.55 5.46
N ALA A 165 -2.64 -2.59 5.24
CA ALA A 165 -1.82 -1.39 5.12
C ALA A 165 -2.25 -0.53 3.92
N ALA A 166 -2.52 -1.16 2.78
CA ALA A 166 -3.06 -0.48 1.61
C ALA A 166 -4.41 0.20 1.89
N ALA A 167 -5.32 -0.46 2.61
CA ALA A 167 -6.61 0.12 3.00
C ALA A 167 -6.45 1.33 3.94
N ILE A 168 -5.50 1.27 4.89
CA ILE A 168 -5.15 2.42 5.74
C ILE A 168 -4.66 3.59 4.87
N LEU A 169 -3.74 3.33 3.95
CA LEU A 169 -3.19 4.37 3.06
C LEU A 169 -4.23 4.97 2.11
N LEU A 170 -5.20 4.18 1.63
CA LEU A 170 -6.32 4.70 0.84
C LEU A 170 -7.26 5.58 1.67
N ARG A 171 -7.49 5.24 2.94
CA ARG A 171 -8.42 5.95 3.82
C ARG A 171 -7.81 7.20 4.45
N GLU A 172 -6.58 7.10 4.94
CA GLU A 172 -5.95 8.08 5.83
C GLU A 172 -4.67 8.68 5.21
N GLY A 173 -4.08 8.03 4.21
CA GLY A 173 -2.84 8.48 3.56
C GLY A 173 -3.01 9.64 2.57
N GLY A 174 -4.24 10.07 2.27
CA GLY A 174 -4.50 11.11 1.26
C GLY A 174 -4.09 10.68 -0.15
N ASP A 175 -3.58 11.62 -0.95
CA ASP A 175 -3.18 11.31 -2.33
C ASP A 175 -1.76 10.75 -2.41
N TRP A 176 -1.66 9.60 -3.07
CA TRP A 176 -0.42 8.92 -3.47
C TRP A 176 -0.63 8.20 -4.82
N ASP A 177 0.46 7.77 -5.45
CA ASP A 177 0.45 7.23 -6.82
C ASP A 177 0.82 5.75 -6.88
N TRP A 178 1.82 5.35 -6.10
CA TRP A 178 2.29 3.96 -6.04
C TRP A 178 2.38 3.47 -4.60
N PHE A 179 1.88 2.26 -4.36
CA PHE A 179 2.04 1.49 -3.15
C PHE A 179 3.23 0.54 -3.28
N ILE A 180 4.18 0.62 -2.36
CA ILE A 180 5.39 -0.22 -2.34
C ILE A 180 5.42 -0.97 -1.01
N ASN A 181 5.48 -2.30 -1.06
CA ASN A 181 5.69 -3.11 0.14
C ASN A 181 7.18 -3.44 0.31
N LEU A 182 7.67 -3.36 1.55
CA LEU A 182 9.04 -3.68 1.96
C LEU A 182 9.01 -4.39 3.32
N SER A 183 10.05 -5.14 3.62
CA SER A 183 10.35 -5.64 4.97
C SER A 183 11.48 -4.86 5.62
N ALA A 184 11.66 -5.08 6.93
CA ALA A 184 12.82 -4.60 7.69
C ALA A 184 14.16 -5.11 7.16
N SER A 185 14.17 -6.07 6.22
CA SER A 185 15.39 -6.61 5.63
C SER A 185 15.59 -6.21 4.17
N ASP A 186 14.76 -5.28 3.68
CA ASP A 186 14.93 -4.58 2.41
C ASP A 186 15.60 -3.22 2.69
N TYR A 187 16.40 -2.74 1.74
CA TYR A 187 17.07 -1.45 1.87
C TYR A 187 17.15 -0.72 0.51
N PRO A 188 16.98 0.61 0.47
CA PRO A 188 17.10 1.37 -0.78
C PRO A 188 18.56 1.46 -1.26
N LEU A 189 18.75 1.46 -2.57
CA LEU A 189 20.02 1.67 -3.28
C LEU A 189 20.08 3.03 -4.02
N VAL A 190 19.01 3.81 -3.89
CA VAL A 190 18.86 5.16 -4.45
C VAL A 190 18.17 6.07 -3.42
N THR A 191 18.40 7.38 -3.51
CA THR A 191 17.71 8.34 -2.63
C THR A 191 16.24 8.47 -3.02
N GLN A 192 15.41 9.03 -2.13
CA GLN A 192 14.02 9.34 -2.48
C GLN A 192 13.92 10.38 -3.61
N ASP A 193 14.81 11.37 -3.64
CA ASP A 193 14.85 12.34 -4.72
C ASP A 193 15.17 11.70 -6.07
N ASP A 194 16.08 10.71 -6.09
CA ASP A 194 16.35 9.90 -7.30
C ASP A 194 15.09 9.17 -7.76
N LEU A 195 14.43 8.44 -6.84
CA LEU A 195 13.26 7.64 -7.14
C LEU A 195 12.08 8.50 -7.61
N LEU A 196 11.80 9.61 -6.90
CA LEU A 196 10.76 10.58 -7.24
C LEU A 196 11.04 11.24 -8.60
N HIS A 197 12.30 11.57 -8.89
CA HIS A 197 12.69 12.16 -10.16
C HIS A 197 12.44 11.19 -11.32
N THR A 198 12.95 9.96 -11.24
CA THR A 198 12.77 9.00 -12.32
C THR A 198 11.30 8.62 -12.52
N PHE A 199 10.53 8.43 -11.44
CA PHE A 199 9.10 8.09 -11.54
C PHE A 199 8.24 9.27 -12.01
N SER A 200 8.72 10.52 -11.94
CA SER A 200 7.97 11.67 -12.46
C SER A 200 7.75 11.62 -13.97
N GLN A 201 8.58 10.87 -14.69
CA GLN A 201 8.51 10.67 -16.13
C GLN A 201 7.60 9.49 -16.53
N LEU A 202 7.12 8.71 -15.55
CA LEU A 202 6.35 7.50 -15.77
C LEU A 202 4.85 7.75 -15.77
N ARG A 203 4.14 6.90 -16.51
CA ARG A 203 2.68 6.81 -16.39
C ARG A 203 2.33 6.24 -15.01
N ARG A 204 1.45 6.95 -14.28
CA ARG A 204 1.04 6.63 -12.90
C ARG A 204 0.19 5.36 -12.76
N ASP A 205 -0.24 4.79 -13.88
CA ASP A 205 -1.03 3.55 -13.92
C ASP A 205 -0.18 2.28 -14.01
N LEU A 206 1.13 2.40 -14.23
CA LEU A 206 2.05 1.25 -14.31
C LEU A 206 2.20 0.53 -12.97
N ASN A 207 2.24 -0.80 -13.04
CA ASN A 207 2.41 -1.72 -11.93
C ASN A 207 3.69 -2.54 -12.12
N PHE A 208 4.70 -2.32 -11.28
CA PHE A 208 5.92 -3.13 -11.27
C PHE A 208 5.66 -4.38 -10.43
N ILE A 209 5.46 -5.48 -11.13
CA ILE A 209 5.14 -6.79 -10.57
C ILE A 209 5.79 -7.85 -11.44
N ASP A 210 6.81 -8.54 -10.92
CA ASP A 210 7.39 -9.71 -11.59
C ASP A 210 6.32 -10.81 -11.67
N HIS A 211 6.05 -11.36 -12.85
CA HIS A 211 4.99 -12.35 -13.02
C HIS A 211 5.29 -13.38 -14.11
N THR A 212 4.73 -14.58 -13.92
CA THR A 212 4.67 -15.63 -14.93
C THR A 212 3.42 -16.48 -14.78
N SER A 213 2.82 -16.85 -15.91
CA SER A 213 1.75 -17.85 -15.96
C SER A 213 2.28 -19.29 -16.05
N ASN A 214 3.58 -19.47 -16.33
CA ASN A 214 4.19 -20.79 -16.39
C ASN A 214 4.56 -21.24 -14.97
N ILE A 215 3.56 -21.76 -14.25
CA ILE A 215 3.72 -22.13 -12.85
C ILE A 215 4.45 -23.48 -12.65
N GLY A 216 4.56 -24.32 -13.68
CA GLY A 216 5.36 -25.55 -13.67
C GLY A 216 5.17 -26.42 -12.41
N TRP A 217 6.27 -26.72 -11.72
CA TRP A 217 6.26 -27.50 -10.48
C TRP A 217 5.44 -26.84 -9.35
N LYS A 218 5.25 -25.51 -9.38
CA LYS A 218 4.43 -24.79 -8.39
C LYS A 218 2.97 -25.22 -8.49
N GLU A 219 2.49 -25.74 -9.62
CA GLU A 219 1.14 -26.29 -9.67
C GLU A 219 0.96 -27.45 -8.67
N SER A 220 1.86 -28.42 -8.71
CA SER A 220 1.77 -29.64 -7.87
C SER A 220 2.21 -29.41 -6.43
N GLN A 221 3.14 -28.50 -6.21
CA GLN A 221 3.68 -28.20 -4.88
C GLN A 221 3.01 -27.01 -4.18
N ARG A 222 2.33 -26.14 -4.93
CA ARG A 222 1.70 -24.94 -4.35
C ARG A 222 0.21 -24.78 -4.58
N ALA A 223 -0.26 -24.96 -5.82
CA ALA A 223 -1.68 -24.74 -6.15
C ALA A 223 -2.60 -25.87 -5.67
N LYS A 224 -2.18 -27.12 -5.91
CA LYS A 224 -2.96 -28.32 -5.56
C LYS A 224 -2.95 -28.66 -4.07
N PRO A 225 -1.85 -28.48 -3.31
CA PRO A 225 -1.88 -28.65 -1.86
C PRO A 225 -2.80 -27.62 -1.19
N VAL A 226 -3.38 -28.02 -0.07
CA VAL A 226 -4.24 -27.17 0.75
C VAL A 226 -3.54 -26.96 2.09
N ILE A 227 -3.43 -25.71 2.50
CA ILE A 227 -2.80 -25.32 3.76
C ILE A 227 -3.77 -24.55 4.65
N ILE A 228 -3.60 -24.65 5.96
CA ILE A 228 -4.27 -23.80 6.94
C ILE A 228 -3.20 -22.97 7.63
N ASP A 229 -3.40 -21.65 7.66
CA ASP A 229 -2.50 -20.72 8.36
C ASP A 229 -2.88 -20.64 9.85
N PRO A 230 -2.03 -21.13 10.77
CA PRO A 230 -2.31 -21.04 12.20
C PRO A 230 -2.39 -19.59 12.70
N GLY A 231 -1.79 -18.63 11.98
CA GLY A 231 -1.87 -17.20 12.31
C GLY A 231 -3.30 -16.64 12.32
N LEU A 232 -4.28 -17.37 11.79
CA LEU A 232 -5.70 -17.00 11.78
C LEU A 232 -6.46 -17.33 13.08
N TYR A 233 -5.96 -18.26 13.92
CA TYR A 233 -6.68 -18.72 15.12
C TYR A 233 -5.79 -19.05 16.33
N MET A 234 -4.47 -19.01 16.18
CA MET A 234 -3.51 -19.21 17.27
C MET A 234 -2.96 -17.86 17.77
N SER A 235 -2.45 -17.84 19.00
CA SER A 235 -1.77 -16.67 19.59
C SER A 235 -0.26 -16.67 19.41
N LYS A 236 0.32 -17.79 18.97
CA LYS A 236 1.75 -17.97 18.71
C LYS A 236 1.97 -18.27 17.24
N LYS A 237 3.03 -17.70 16.68
CA LYS A 237 3.44 -17.96 15.29
C LYS A 237 3.87 -19.42 15.13
N ALA A 238 3.47 -20.02 14.02
CA ALA A 238 3.87 -21.36 13.61
C ALA A 238 3.88 -21.42 12.08
N ASP A 239 4.59 -22.40 11.50
CA ASP A 239 4.49 -22.65 10.06
C ASP A 239 3.10 -23.21 9.70
N VAL A 240 2.76 -23.14 8.43
CA VAL A 240 1.44 -23.56 7.92
C VAL A 240 1.18 -25.05 8.16
N PHE A 241 -0.08 -25.39 8.44
CA PHE A 241 -0.50 -26.77 8.55
C PHE A 241 -0.90 -27.34 7.20
N TRP A 242 -0.39 -28.52 6.90
CA TRP A 242 -0.66 -29.22 5.65
C TRP A 242 -1.90 -30.09 5.79
N ILE A 243 -2.79 -29.98 4.80
CA ILE A 243 -3.91 -30.88 4.65
C ILE A 243 -3.50 -32.01 3.70
N THR A 244 -3.87 -33.24 4.04
CA THR A 244 -3.49 -34.44 3.27
C THR A 244 -4.20 -34.48 1.91
N GLN A 245 -5.44 -33.99 1.85
CA GLN A 245 -6.20 -33.86 0.61
C GLN A 245 -5.65 -32.72 -0.26
N ARG A 246 -5.73 -32.92 -1.57
CA ARG A 246 -5.38 -31.94 -2.59
C ARG A 246 -6.62 -31.50 -3.35
N ARG A 247 -6.56 -30.33 -3.97
CA ARG A 247 -7.60 -29.77 -4.84
C ARG A 247 -7.13 -29.67 -6.29
N SER A 248 -8.08 -29.49 -7.22
CA SER A 248 -7.78 -29.05 -8.58
C SER A 248 -7.41 -27.57 -8.60
N VAL A 249 -6.73 -27.14 -9.66
CA VAL A 249 -6.55 -25.71 -9.96
C VAL A 249 -7.90 -25.06 -10.29
N PRO A 250 -8.07 -23.74 -10.05
CA PRO A 250 -9.32 -23.06 -10.30
C PRO A 250 -9.58 -22.95 -11.80
N THR A 251 -10.85 -23.07 -12.19
CA THR A 251 -11.30 -22.84 -13.58
C THR A 251 -11.88 -21.44 -13.79
N ALA A 252 -12.11 -20.69 -12.70
CA ALA A 252 -12.70 -19.36 -12.74
C ALA A 252 -11.70 -18.25 -13.13
N PHE A 253 -10.40 -18.50 -13.00
CA PHE A 253 -9.32 -17.57 -13.33
C PHE A 253 -8.01 -18.33 -13.55
N LYS A 254 -7.08 -17.75 -14.30
CA LYS A 254 -5.75 -18.31 -14.55
C LYS A 254 -4.80 -17.95 -13.41
N LEU A 255 -4.02 -18.91 -12.92
CA LEU A 255 -3.03 -18.65 -11.87
C LEU A 255 -1.77 -17.99 -12.45
N PHE A 256 -1.30 -16.96 -11.75
CA PHE A 256 -0.01 -16.34 -11.96
C PHE A 256 0.82 -16.40 -10.67
N THR A 257 2.14 -16.43 -10.83
CA THR A 257 3.07 -16.35 -9.70
C THR A 257 4.22 -15.41 -9.98
N GLY A 258 4.87 -14.89 -8.95
CA GLY A 258 5.99 -13.98 -9.07
C GLY A 258 6.63 -13.64 -7.73
N SER A 259 7.27 -12.48 -7.65
CA SER A 259 7.86 -11.95 -6.42
C SER A 259 6.80 -11.47 -5.43
N ALA A 260 7.05 -11.58 -4.12
CA ALA A 260 6.16 -11.00 -3.11
C ALA A 260 6.31 -9.46 -2.99
N TRP A 261 7.31 -8.88 -3.65
CA TRP A 261 7.64 -7.44 -3.61
C TRP A 261 7.18 -6.77 -4.88
N MET A 262 6.53 -5.62 -4.75
CA MET A 262 5.88 -4.95 -5.86
C MET A 262 5.85 -3.43 -5.65
N ALA A 263 5.74 -2.68 -6.75
CA ALA A 263 5.29 -1.29 -6.74
C ALA A 263 4.00 -1.18 -7.56
N LEU A 264 2.87 -1.08 -6.87
CA LEU A 264 1.53 -1.18 -7.45
C LEU A 264 0.88 0.20 -7.57
N SER A 265 0.25 0.49 -8.70
CA SER A 265 -0.43 1.77 -8.89
C SER A 265 -1.65 1.90 -7.98
N ARG A 266 -1.96 3.12 -7.55
CA ARG A 266 -3.14 3.42 -6.73
C ARG A 266 -4.44 2.86 -7.34
N PRO A 267 -4.72 2.99 -8.66
CA PRO A 267 -5.91 2.40 -9.27
C PRO A 267 -6.01 0.88 -9.08
N PHE A 268 -4.88 0.15 -9.12
CA PHE A 268 -4.89 -1.30 -8.88
C PHE A 268 -5.15 -1.65 -7.41
N ILE A 269 -4.58 -0.89 -6.48
CA ILE A 269 -4.85 -1.05 -5.05
C ILE A 269 -6.30 -0.70 -4.72
N ASP A 270 -6.84 0.37 -5.30
CA ASP A 270 -8.27 0.73 -5.20
C ASP A 270 -9.15 -0.40 -5.71
N TYR A 271 -8.81 -1.04 -6.83
CA TYR A 271 -9.54 -2.19 -7.32
C TYR A 271 -9.49 -3.38 -6.36
N CYS A 272 -8.34 -3.68 -5.76
CA CYS A 272 -8.20 -4.77 -4.79
C CYS A 272 -9.05 -4.56 -3.52
N ILE A 273 -9.20 -3.32 -3.05
CA ILE A 273 -9.89 -2.98 -1.80
C ILE A 273 -11.38 -2.64 -2.04
N TRP A 274 -11.64 -1.73 -2.98
CA TRP A 274 -12.95 -1.12 -3.23
C TRP A 274 -13.62 -1.61 -4.52
N GLY A 275 -12.94 -2.40 -5.34
CA GLY A 275 -13.47 -2.89 -6.61
C GLY A 275 -14.85 -3.53 -6.45
N TRP A 276 -15.78 -3.14 -7.34
CA TRP A 276 -17.14 -3.68 -7.36
C TRP A 276 -17.20 -5.07 -8.00
N GLU A 277 -16.22 -5.43 -8.83
CA GLU A 277 -16.07 -6.77 -9.39
C GLU A 277 -15.68 -7.80 -8.32
N ASN A 278 -16.04 -9.06 -8.55
CA ASN A 278 -15.82 -10.13 -7.57
C ASN A 278 -14.43 -10.77 -7.64
N LEU A 279 -13.64 -10.51 -8.69
CA LEU A 279 -12.36 -11.19 -8.91
C LEU A 279 -11.40 -11.08 -7.71
N PRO A 280 -11.12 -9.89 -7.10
CA PRO A 280 -10.27 -9.80 -5.92
C PRO A 280 -10.77 -10.66 -4.75
N ARG A 281 -12.09 -10.68 -4.50
CA ARG A 281 -12.70 -11.42 -3.39
C ARG A 281 -12.62 -12.93 -3.62
N VAL A 282 -12.95 -13.39 -4.83
CA VAL A 282 -12.89 -14.81 -5.22
C VAL A 282 -11.45 -15.31 -5.21
N ALA A 283 -10.50 -14.51 -5.70
CA ALA A 283 -9.08 -14.83 -5.62
C ALA A 283 -8.64 -14.93 -4.15
N LEU A 284 -9.03 -13.99 -3.28
CA LEU A 284 -8.67 -14.01 -1.87
C LEU A 284 -9.18 -15.28 -1.17
N MET A 285 -10.41 -15.70 -1.43
CA MET A 285 -10.96 -16.97 -0.93
C MET A 285 -10.12 -18.17 -1.36
N TYR A 286 -9.66 -18.20 -2.61
CA TYR A 286 -8.80 -19.28 -3.11
C TYR A 286 -7.40 -19.27 -2.48
N TYR A 287 -6.82 -18.08 -2.33
CA TYR A 287 -5.48 -17.87 -1.81
C TYR A 287 -5.38 -18.04 -0.28
N ALA A 288 -6.51 -18.04 0.43
CA ALA A 288 -6.59 -18.38 1.85
C ALA A 288 -6.02 -19.77 2.20
N ASN A 289 -5.99 -20.70 1.23
CA ASN A 289 -5.42 -22.04 1.43
C ASN A 289 -4.36 -22.41 0.37
N PHE A 290 -3.66 -21.41 -0.16
CA PHE A 290 -2.59 -21.58 -1.14
C PHE A 290 -1.23 -21.29 -0.50
N ILE A 291 -0.22 -22.14 -0.70
CA ILE A 291 1.13 -21.91 -0.14
C ILE A 291 1.88 -20.79 -0.88
N SER A 292 2.56 -19.93 -0.14
CA SER A 292 3.19 -18.71 -0.65
C SER A 292 2.16 -17.80 -1.33
N SER A 293 1.02 -17.56 -0.67
CA SER A 293 -0.06 -16.73 -1.19
C SER A 293 0.37 -15.31 -1.66
N PRO A 294 1.31 -14.62 -0.99
CA PRO A 294 1.81 -13.32 -1.44
C PRO A 294 2.46 -13.34 -2.83
N GLU A 295 3.08 -14.46 -3.20
CA GLU A 295 3.71 -14.67 -4.51
C GLU A 295 2.70 -15.02 -5.61
N GLY A 296 1.38 -14.88 -5.38
CA GLY A 296 0.37 -15.27 -6.36
C GLY A 296 -0.92 -14.45 -6.36
N TYR A 297 -1.38 -13.94 -5.20
CA TYR A 297 -2.66 -13.22 -5.11
C TYR A 297 -2.70 -12.00 -6.04
N PHE A 298 -1.80 -11.03 -5.85
CA PHE A 298 -1.79 -9.79 -6.63
C PHE A 298 -1.56 -10.05 -8.13
N HIS A 299 -0.63 -10.95 -8.46
CA HIS A 299 -0.34 -11.41 -9.82
C HIS A 299 -1.59 -11.95 -10.52
N THR A 300 -2.33 -12.83 -9.84
CA THR A 300 -3.54 -13.43 -10.39
C THR A 300 -4.64 -12.40 -10.55
N VAL A 301 -4.82 -11.49 -9.59
CA VAL A 301 -5.84 -10.44 -9.70
C VAL A 301 -5.52 -9.48 -10.86
N ILE A 302 -4.29 -8.97 -10.95
CA ILE A 302 -3.94 -7.99 -12.00
C ILE A 302 -3.98 -8.62 -13.40
N CYS A 303 -3.49 -9.84 -13.56
CA CYS A 303 -3.41 -10.49 -14.86
C CYS A 303 -4.74 -11.04 -15.38
N ASN A 304 -5.75 -11.22 -14.51
CA ASN A 304 -7.10 -11.62 -14.93
C ASN A 304 -8.08 -10.44 -15.03
N ALA A 305 -7.68 -9.23 -14.62
CA ALA A 305 -8.51 -8.04 -14.68
C ALA A 305 -8.28 -7.27 -15.99
N GLN A 306 -9.32 -7.19 -16.84
CA GLN A 306 -9.21 -6.60 -18.19
C GLN A 306 -8.74 -5.13 -18.16
N GLN A 307 -9.15 -4.36 -17.15
CA GLN A 307 -8.81 -2.94 -17.02
C GLN A 307 -7.32 -2.66 -16.73
N PHE A 308 -6.54 -3.68 -16.33
CA PHE A 308 -5.10 -3.56 -16.05
C PHE A 308 -4.22 -4.20 -17.13
N GLN A 309 -4.81 -4.65 -18.24
CA GLN A 309 -4.04 -5.09 -19.41
C GLN A 309 -3.09 -3.97 -19.87
N ASN A 310 -1.86 -4.34 -20.23
CA ASN A 310 -0.81 -3.41 -20.68
C ASN A 310 -0.35 -2.38 -19.62
N THR A 311 -0.64 -2.62 -18.34
CA THR A 311 -0.12 -1.79 -17.23
C THR A 311 0.94 -2.50 -16.41
N THR A 312 1.25 -3.77 -16.71
CA THR A 312 2.23 -4.54 -15.93
C THR A 312 3.64 -4.36 -16.46
N VAL A 313 4.58 -4.01 -15.59
CA VAL A 313 6.02 -4.03 -15.86
C VAL A 313 6.57 -5.25 -15.13
N ASN A 314 7.13 -6.21 -15.87
CA ASN A 314 7.57 -7.50 -15.34
C ASN A 314 8.92 -7.38 -14.62
N SER A 315 8.89 -6.77 -13.43
CA SER A 315 10.02 -6.54 -12.52
C SER A 315 9.49 -6.24 -11.13
N ASP A 316 10.16 -6.71 -10.09
CA ASP A 316 9.86 -6.36 -8.70
C ASP A 316 10.69 -5.18 -8.18
N LEU A 317 11.56 -4.59 -9.01
CA LEU A 317 12.48 -3.50 -8.68
C LEU A 317 13.49 -3.83 -7.56
N HIS A 318 13.76 -5.11 -7.30
CA HIS A 318 14.73 -5.54 -6.29
C HIS A 318 15.95 -6.22 -6.91
N PHE A 319 17.13 -5.90 -6.38
CA PHE A 319 18.27 -6.80 -6.48
C PHE A 319 18.13 -7.92 -5.45
N ILE A 320 18.10 -9.16 -5.94
CA ILE A 320 18.03 -10.36 -5.10
C ILE A 320 19.10 -11.34 -5.56
N SER A 321 19.99 -11.73 -4.65
CA SER A 321 20.98 -12.77 -4.89
C SER A 321 20.49 -14.11 -4.32
N TRP A 322 20.75 -15.20 -5.04
CA TRP A 322 20.38 -16.56 -4.63
C TRP A 322 21.62 -17.45 -4.61
N ASP A 323 21.72 -18.31 -3.58
CA ASP A 323 22.71 -19.38 -3.57
C ASP A 323 22.45 -20.36 -4.72
N ASN A 324 23.49 -21.11 -5.14
CA ASN A 324 23.34 -22.20 -6.12
C ASN A 324 23.70 -23.55 -5.48
N PRO A 325 22.74 -24.48 -5.31
CA PRO A 325 21.32 -24.38 -5.67
C PRO A 325 20.54 -23.42 -4.75
N PRO A 326 19.40 -22.86 -5.21
CA PRO A 326 18.62 -21.90 -4.44
C PRO A 326 18.05 -22.53 -3.17
N LYS A 327 18.21 -21.81 -2.05
CA LYS A 327 17.59 -22.14 -0.76
C LYS A 327 16.16 -21.59 -0.69
N GLN A 328 15.47 -21.84 0.42
CA GLN A 328 14.12 -21.30 0.68
C GLN A 328 14.10 -19.77 0.77
N HIS A 329 15.17 -19.16 1.28
CA HIS A 329 15.32 -17.71 1.39
C HIS A 329 16.52 -17.23 0.55
N PRO A 330 16.48 -15.99 0.02
CA PRO A 330 17.60 -15.40 -0.70
C PRO A 330 18.90 -15.37 0.11
N HIS A 331 20.02 -15.21 -0.59
CA HIS A 331 21.32 -14.98 0.02
C HIS A 331 21.31 -13.70 0.88
N HIS A 332 22.01 -13.74 2.01
CA HIS A 332 22.20 -12.57 2.85
C HIS A 332 23.30 -11.68 2.26
N LEU A 333 22.89 -10.52 1.75
CA LEU A 333 23.79 -9.58 1.09
C LEU A 333 24.79 -9.00 2.08
N ASN A 334 26.04 -8.90 1.65
CA ASN A 334 27.18 -8.37 2.41
C ASN A 334 28.06 -7.49 1.50
N LEU A 335 29.19 -7.00 2.03
CA LEU A 335 30.10 -6.11 1.29
C LEU A 335 30.59 -6.67 -0.05
N ASN A 336 30.70 -8.00 -0.21
CA ASN A 336 31.15 -8.60 -1.47
C ASN A 336 30.11 -8.50 -2.59
N ASP A 337 28.85 -8.21 -2.25
CA ASP A 337 27.76 -8.05 -3.21
C ASP A 337 27.50 -6.58 -3.56
N LEU A 338 28.16 -5.62 -2.91
CA LEU A 338 27.93 -4.18 -3.10
C LEU A 338 28.04 -3.75 -4.56
N GLN A 339 29.09 -4.18 -5.25
CA GLN A 339 29.25 -3.82 -6.67
C GLN A 339 28.12 -4.40 -7.53
N LYS A 340 27.71 -5.64 -7.29
CA LYS A 340 26.59 -6.28 -8.02
C LYS A 340 25.27 -5.55 -7.77
N MET A 341 25.05 -5.07 -6.53
CA MET A 341 23.90 -4.24 -6.19
C MET A 341 23.88 -2.96 -7.02
N ILE A 342 25.01 -2.26 -7.10
CA ILE A 342 25.15 -1.02 -7.87
C ILE A 342 24.93 -1.28 -9.37
N ASP A 343 25.57 -2.32 -9.91
CA ASP A 343 25.52 -2.68 -11.34
C ASP A 343 24.12 -3.14 -11.79
N SER A 344 23.30 -3.62 -10.85
CA SER A 344 21.92 -4.04 -11.14
C SER A 344 21.00 -2.90 -11.54
N ASN A 345 21.37 -1.66 -11.20
CA ASN A 345 20.53 -0.46 -11.34
C ASN A 345 19.19 -0.49 -10.58
N ALA A 346 18.96 -1.51 -9.74
CA ALA A 346 17.73 -1.64 -8.96
C ALA A 346 17.66 -0.55 -7.86
N PRO A 347 16.46 -0.02 -7.57
CA PRO A 347 16.29 0.96 -6.48
C PRO A 347 16.25 0.32 -5.09
N PHE A 348 16.04 -0.99 -4.98
CA PHE A 348 16.00 -1.72 -3.70
C PHE A 348 16.84 -3.00 -3.78
N ALA A 349 17.27 -3.51 -2.62
CA ALA A 349 17.96 -4.79 -2.51
C ALA A 349 17.51 -5.60 -1.30
N ARG A 350 17.65 -6.93 -1.39
CA ARG A 350 17.37 -7.86 -0.29
C ARG A 350 18.10 -9.21 -0.43
N LYS A 351 18.35 -9.93 0.67
CA LYS A 351 17.95 -9.65 2.06
C LYS A 351 19.17 -9.26 2.92
N PHE A 352 19.03 -8.23 3.73
CA PHE A 352 20.07 -7.83 4.69
C PHE A 352 19.84 -8.46 6.07
N VAL A 353 20.93 -8.65 6.81
CA VAL A 353 20.89 -8.93 8.25
C VAL A 353 21.05 -7.61 8.99
N GLY A 354 20.47 -7.50 10.19
CA GLY A 354 20.68 -6.34 11.04
C GLY A 354 22.17 -6.12 11.34
N GLU A 355 22.59 -4.86 11.33
CA GLU A 355 23.95 -4.41 11.69
C GLU A 355 25.08 -4.89 10.75
N ASP A 356 24.76 -5.40 9.54
CA ASP A 356 25.80 -5.73 8.56
C ASP A 356 26.50 -4.45 8.04
N PRO A 357 27.85 -4.39 7.98
CA PRO A 357 28.60 -3.24 7.51
C PRO A 357 28.24 -2.78 6.09
N VAL A 358 27.67 -3.66 5.26
CA VAL A 358 27.20 -3.27 3.93
C VAL A 358 26.13 -2.18 3.96
N LEU A 359 25.30 -2.14 5.00
CA LEU A 359 24.26 -1.12 5.15
C LEU A 359 24.89 0.26 5.38
N ASP A 360 25.98 0.32 6.15
CA ASP A 360 26.73 1.55 6.39
C ASP A 360 27.42 2.03 5.10
N GLU A 361 27.90 1.09 4.28
CA GLU A 361 28.49 1.42 2.98
C GLU A 361 27.44 1.89 1.97
N ILE A 362 26.23 1.32 1.98
CA ILE A 362 25.10 1.83 1.17
C ILE A 362 24.72 3.25 1.63
N ASP A 363 24.55 3.47 2.94
CA ASP A 363 24.24 4.77 3.51
C ASP A 363 25.26 5.83 3.07
N LYS A 364 26.54 5.49 3.14
CA LYS A 364 27.64 6.39 2.79
C LYS A 364 27.78 6.61 1.28
N GLN A 365 27.85 5.55 0.47
CA GLN A 365 28.17 5.65 -0.95
C GLN A 365 26.97 6.02 -1.82
N LEU A 366 25.78 5.51 -1.49
CA LEU A 366 24.62 5.58 -2.37
C LEU A 366 23.59 6.60 -1.90
N LEU A 367 23.40 6.72 -0.59
CA LEU A 367 22.33 7.54 -0.02
C LEU A 367 22.83 8.87 0.57
N ASN A 368 24.14 8.99 0.82
CA ASN A 368 24.73 10.09 1.60
C ASN A 368 23.99 10.31 2.94
N LYS A 369 23.58 9.22 3.58
CA LYS A 369 22.83 9.21 4.85
C LYS A 369 23.81 9.28 6.02
N HIS A 370 23.57 10.21 6.93
CA HIS A 370 24.28 10.26 8.20
C HIS A 370 23.62 9.36 9.27
N PRO A 371 24.37 8.84 10.26
CA PRO A 371 23.82 8.03 11.33
C PRO A 371 22.68 8.74 12.08
N ASN A 372 21.58 8.02 12.34
CA ASN A 372 20.39 8.53 13.04
C ASN A 372 19.74 9.77 12.41
N MET A 373 19.95 9.99 11.10
CA MET A 373 19.32 11.05 10.33
C MET A 373 18.58 10.46 9.13
N VAL A 374 17.54 11.16 8.69
CA VAL A 374 16.89 10.87 7.41
C VAL A 374 17.82 11.21 6.24
N VAL A 375 17.60 10.60 5.08
CA VAL A 375 18.32 10.97 3.85
C VAL A 375 17.96 12.40 3.45
N SER A 376 18.98 13.24 3.25
CA SER A 376 18.79 14.63 2.85
C SER A 376 18.34 14.73 1.39
N GLY A 377 17.15 15.30 1.15
CA GLY A 377 16.65 15.65 -0.18
C GLY A 377 16.68 17.15 -0.44
N GLY A 378 16.16 17.58 -1.60
CA GLY A 378 16.03 18.99 -1.99
C GLY A 378 15.13 19.81 -1.07
N TRP A 379 14.31 19.15 -0.25
CA TRP A 379 13.50 19.76 0.81
C TRP A 379 14.29 20.11 2.08
N CYS A 380 15.53 19.65 2.23
CA CYS A 380 16.41 19.96 3.36
C CYS A 380 17.32 21.15 2.99
N ILE A 381 17.07 22.32 3.56
CA ILE A 381 17.80 23.57 3.23
C ILE A 381 18.70 24.06 4.36
N GLY A 382 18.81 23.29 5.45
CA GLY A 382 19.72 23.58 6.55
C GLY A 382 21.19 23.36 6.18
N SER A 383 22.07 23.83 7.06
CA SER A 383 23.51 23.62 6.92
C SER A 383 23.91 22.23 7.42
N HIS A 384 25.00 21.69 6.85
CA HIS A 384 25.70 20.53 7.39
C HIS A 384 26.84 20.93 8.35
N GLU A 385 27.06 22.23 8.56
CA GLU A 385 28.13 22.73 9.43
C GLU A 385 28.00 22.18 10.86
N ASN A 386 29.13 21.75 11.43
CA ASN A 386 29.19 21.17 12.79
C ASN A 386 28.30 19.94 13.01
N GLY A 387 27.92 19.21 11.95
CA GLY A 387 27.12 18.00 12.05
C GLY A 387 25.64 18.25 12.34
N THR A 388 25.14 19.46 12.08
CA THR A 388 23.71 19.74 12.16
C THR A 388 22.92 18.97 11.11
N ASP A 389 21.72 18.53 11.47
CA ASP A 389 20.80 17.88 10.53
C ASP A 389 20.28 18.92 9.52
N PRO A 390 20.60 18.79 8.22
CA PRO A 390 20.15 19.73 7.19
C PRO A 390 18.62 19.75 7.04
N CYS A 391 17.93 18.68 7.44
CA CYS A 391 16.49 18.54 7.34
C CYS A 391 15.74 19.18 8.52
N SER A 392 16.47 19.71 9.50
CA SER A 392 15.90 20.54 10.58
C SER A 392 15.26 21.83 10.04
N ILE A 393 15.83 22.41 8.97
CA ILE A 393 15.27 23.55 8.24
C ILE A 393 14.66 23.03 6.94
N THR A 394 13.34 23.15 6.84
CA THR A 394 12.56 22.58 5.74
C THR A 394 12.25 23.63 4.68
N GLY A 395 12.63 23.34 3.44
CA GLY A 395 12.23 24.06 2.24
C GLY A 395 10.95 23.48 1.62
N SER A 396 10.80 23.68 0.31
CA SER A 396 9.68 23.13 -0.44
C SER A 396 9.83 21.62 -0.62
N ILE A 397 8.80 20.87 -0.23
CA ILE A 397 8.76 19.40 -0.35
C ILE A 397 8.65 18.89 -1.80
N ASN A 398 8.46 19.79 -2.77
CA ASN A 398 8.38 19.45 -4.19
C ASN A 398 9.72 19.65 -4.92
N VAL A 399 10.72 20.22 -4.25
CA VAL A 399 12.05 20.42 -4.84
C VAL A 399 12.84 19.13 -4.67
N LEU A 400 13.19 18.52 -5.80
CA LEU A 400 14.02 17.32 -5.85
C LEU A 400 15.45 17.70 -6.26
N LYS A 401 16.42 17.01 -5.68
CA LYS A 401 17.84 17.09 -6.01
C LYS A 401 18.35 15.69 -6.39
N PRO A 402 17.99 15.19 -7.58
CA PRO A 402 18.42 13.87 -8.03
C PRO A 402 19.95 13.80 -8.10
N GLY A 403 20.50 12.66 -7.68
CA GLY A 403 21.92 12.34 -7.73
C GLY A 403 22.23 11.28 -8.79
N PRO A 404 23.40 10.61 -8.67
CA PRO A 404 23.78 9.54 -9.59
C PRO A 404 22.82 8.33 -9.59
N GLY A 405 22.05 8.13 -8.51
CA GLY A 405 21.05 7.06 -8.40
C GLY A 405 19.93 7.18 -9.43
N ALA A 406 19.48 8.40 -9.74
CA ALA A 406 18.45 8.67 -10.74
C ALA A 406 18.87 8.13 -12.12
N LYS A 407 20.13 8.36 -12.52
CA LYS A 407 20.64 7.90 -13.82
C LYS A 407 20.74 6.38 -13.91
N ARG A 408 21.13 5.71 -12.80
CA ARG A 408 21.12 4.24 -12.73
C ARG A 408 19.69 3.73 -12.89
N LEU A 409 18.76 4.29 -12.11
CA LEU A 409 17.37 3.88 -12.15
C LEU A 409 16.72 4.13 -13.53
N GLU A 410 16.98 5.27 -14.17
CA GLU A 410 16.55 5.56 -15.54
C GLU A 410 17.04 4.50 -16.53
N THR A 411 18.27 4.02 -16.37
CA THR A 411 18.82 2.95 -17.22
C THR A 411 18.01 1.66 -17.07
N LEU A 412 17.66 1.28 -15.84
CA LEU A 412 16.80 0.13 -15.58
C LEU A 412 15.40 0.35 -16.17
N ILE A 413 14.77 1.48 -15.89
CA ILE A 413 13.41 1.79 -16.31
C ILE A 413 13.29 1.82 -17.84
N ASN A 414 14.24 2.45 -18.54
CA ASN A 414 14.26 2.46 -20.01
C ASN A 414 14.39 1.05 -20.60
N SER A 415 15.17 0.17 -19.95
CA SER A 415 15.27 -1.24 -20.34
C SER A 415 13.95 -1.98 -20.11
N LEU A 416 13.30 -1.78 -18.96
CA LEU A 416 12.04 -2.44 -18.61
C LEU A 416 10.87 -1.99 -19.51
N LEU A 417 10.88 -0.72 -19.95
CA LEU A 417 9.85 -0.12 -20.78
C LEU A 417 10.15 -0.18 -22.28
N SER A 418 11.22 -0.86 -22.70
CA SER A 418 11.50 -1.10 -24.11
C SER A 418 10.42 -1.99 -24.73
N GLU A 419 10.17 -1.85 -26.04
CA GLU A 419 9.16 -2.66 -26.76
C GLU A 419 9.39 -4.17 -26.56
N GLU A 420 10.65 -4.61 -26.62
CA GLU A 420 11.05 -6.01 -26.43
C GLU A 420 10.71 -6.55 -25.03
N ASN A 421 10.80 -5.73 -23.99
CA ASN A 421 10.58 -6.17 -22.62
C ASN A 421 9.16 -5.90 -22.15
N PHE A 422 8.61 -4.71 -22.44
CA PHE A 422 7.31 -4.31 -21.94
C PHE A 422 6.18 -5.04 -22.65
N GLU A 423 6.10 -4.98 -23.98
CA GLU A 423 4.97 -5.58 -24.72
C GLU A 423 5.03 -7.10 -24.72
N ALA A 424 6.24 -7.67 -24.84
CA ALA A 424 6.41 -9.12 -24.90
C ALA A 424 6.10 -9.80 -23.56
N ARG A 425 6.30 -9.11 -22.42
CA ARG A 425 6.20 -9.68 -21.06
C ARG A 425 4.97 -9.21 -20.28
N GLN A 426 3.95 -8.68 -20.96
CA GLN A 426 2.62 -8.49 -20.36
C GLN A 426 2.01 -9.82 -19.89
N CYS A 427 1.04 -9.73 -18.98
CA CYS A 427 0.22 -10.87 -18.57
C CYS A 427 -0.38 -11.56 -19.82
N LYS A 428 -0.06 -12.85 -20.01
CA LYS A 428 -0.56 -13.70 -21.09
C LYS A 428 -1.12 -14.99 -20.52
#